data_AF-A0A0L0BK75-F1
#
_entry.id   AF-A0A0L0BK75-F1
#
_cell.length_a   1.000
_cell.length_b   1.000
_cell.length_c   1.000
_cell.angle_alpha   90.00
_cell.angle_beta   90.00
_cell.angle_gamma   90.00
#
_symmetry.space_group_name_H-M   'P 1'
#
loop_
_entity.id
_entity.type
_entity.pdbx_description
1 polymer ?
#
loop_
_entity_poly.entity_id
_entity_poly.type
_entity_poly.pdbx_seq_one_letter_code
_entity_poly.pdbx_strand_id
1 'polypeptide(L)'
;MTDSIHVISISFMLIVLGGATFHRLTRKTTPEGARLLLRPSGRLALMGIFLTVANVMTVQPIYEFIDSHMFVSNGTSAIAQILAMTAVSLLGMHLAISYKSDFALRWMVGLRGALALLVASLGAFSALIASDTPEHSPRLVGYLDQPAVQVMHWIALTYIAYVMSILFRPVFQDSHVNPLRLTRVGSRLILLGFVLSIGRALAFPWELEAWPHAFYGFEVISQASAVCVVIGLWMFAYTRTHGVARQKLPDKLPID
;
A
#
# COMPACT_ATOMS: atom_id res chain seq x y z
N MET A 1 5.97 11.79 32.59
CA MET A 1 5.02 10.65 32.51
C MET A 1 3.69 10.99 31.84
N THR A 2 3.27 12.26 31.81
CA THR A 2 2.05 12.73 31.11
C THR A 2 2.19 12.79 29.59
N ASP A 3 3.38 13.10 29.06
CA ASP A 3 3.58 13.28 27.62
C ASP A 3 3.47 11.98 26.81
N SER A 4 3.95 10.85 27.35
CA SER A 4 3.84 9.53 26.71
C SER A 4 2.40 9.07 26.52
N ILE A 5 1.49 9.45 27.43
CA ILE A 5 0.06 9.08 27.37
C ILE A 5 -0.65 9.87 26.27
N HIS A 6 -0.34 11.16 26.13
CA HIS A 6 -0.92 12.01 25.07
C HIS A 6 -0.48 11.57 23.68
N VAL A 7 0.76 11.11 23.53
CA VAL A 7 1.33 10.67 22.25
C VAL A 7 0.77 9.33 21.77
N ILE A 8 0.65 8.35 22.67
CA ILE A 8 -0.05 7.09 22.38
C ILE A 8 -1.50 7.40 21.96
N SER A 9 -2.14 8.36 22.63
CA SER A 9 -3.52 8.78 22.33
C SER A 9 -3.67 9.43 20.95
N ILE A 10 -2.79 10.37 20.55
CA ILE A 10 -2.86 11.04 19.24
C ILE A 10 -2.57 10.08 18.09
N SER A 11 -1.54 9.24 18.20
CA SER A 11 -1.23 8.26 17.15
C SER A 11 -2.31 7.17 17.05
N PHE A 12 -2.84 6.70 18.19
CA PHE A 12 -3.99 5.81 18.20
C PHE A 12 -5.22 6.49 17.57
N MET A 13 -5.46 7.76 17.87
CA MET A 13 -6.53 8.55 17.26
C MET A 13 -6.35 8.66 15.75
N LEU A 14 -5.13 8.90 15.24
CA LEU A 14 -4.86 8.96 13.80
C LEU A 14 -5.00 7.59 13.13
N ILE A 15 -4.60 6.50 13.78
CA ILE A 15 -4.75 5.13 13.27
C ILE A 15 -6.24 4.74 13.24
N VAL A 16 -6.98 5.04 14.30
CA VAL A 16 -8.43 4.82 14.37
C VAL A 16 -9.17 5.71 13.38
N LEU A 17 -8.80 6.99 13.27
CA LEU A 17 -9.38 7.92 12.31
C LEU A 17 -9.05 7.51 10.88
N GLY A 18 -7.84 7.04 10.60
CA GLY A 18 -7.43 6.49 9.30
C GLY A 18 -8.25 5.24 8.94
N GLY A 19 -8.39 4.29 9.86
CA GLY A 19 -9.21 3.10 9.69
C GLY A 19 -10.71 3.41 9.55
N ALA A 20 -11.24 4.36 10.33
CA ALA A 20 -12.63 4.81 10.27
C ALA A 20 -12.91 5.62 9.00
N THR A 21 -11.97 6.46 8.57
CA THR A 21 -12.05 7.21 7.31
C THR A 21 -11.99 6.24 6.15
N PHE A 22 -11.09 5.26 6.18
CA PHE A 22 -11.06 4.17 5.20
C PHE A 22 -12.38 3.39 5.21
N HIS A 23 -12.90 2.97 6.36
CA HIS A 23 -14.20 2.30 6.44
C HIS A 23 -15.33 3.15 5.85
N ARG A 24 -15.40 4.44 6.23
CA ARG A 24 -16.44 5.37 5.78
C ARG A 24 -16.35 5.67 4.29
N LEU A 25 -15.13 5.82 3.75
CA LEU A 25 -14.87 6.03 2.34
C LEU A 25 -15.18 4.78 1.50
N THR A 26 -15.16 3.60 2.10
CA THR A 26 -15.27 2.34 1.35
C THR A 26 -16.60 1.64 1.54
N ARG A 27 -17.48 2.17 2.39
CA ARG A 27 -18.84 1.69 2.61
C ARG A 27 -19.74 2.00 1.40
N LYS A 28 -20.67 1.10 1.09
CA LYS A 28 -21.64 1.21 -0.03
C LYS A 28 -22.53 2.47 0.04
N THR A 29 -22.67 3.09 1.22
CA THR A 29 -23.51 4.26 1.48
C THR A 29 -22.67 5.50 1.78
N THR A 30 -21.94 5.99 0.77
CA THR A 30 -21.01 7.12 0.92
C THR A 30 -21.68 8.50 0.76
N PRO A 31 -21.39 9.49 1.63
CA PRO A 31 -21.93 10.85 1.53
C PRO A 31 -21.55 11.52 0.21
N GLU A 32 -22.41 12.42 -0.31
CA GLU A 32 -22.27 12.99 -1.66
C GLU A 32 -20.93 13.71 -1.91
N GLY A 33 -20.39 14.44 -0.94
CA GLY A 33 -19.08 15.10 -1.05
C GLY A 33 -17.89 14.12 -1.13
N ALA A 34 -17.98 12.96 -0.47
CA ALA A 34 -16.95 11.92 -0.55
C ALA A 34 -17.01 11.13 -1.86
N ARG A 35 -18.15 11.13 -2.57
CA ARG A 35 -18.29 10.42 -3.86
C ARG A 35 -17.34 10.96 -4.93
N LEU A 36 -17.00 12.25 -4.91
CA LEU A 36 -16.05 12.86 -5.85
C LEU A 36 -14.64 12.29 -5.67
N LEU A 37 -14.17 12.16 -4.41
CA LEU A 37 -12.88 11.53 -4.07
C LEU A 37 -12.88 10.02 -4.35
N LEU A 38 -14.06 9.40 -4.36
CA LEU A 38 -14.22 7.95 -4.57
C LEU A 38 -14.52 7.55 -6.02
N ARG A 39 -14.64 8.51 -6.93
CA ARG A 39 -14.60 8.21 -8.37
C ARG A 39 -13.28 7.49 -8.70
N PRO A 40 -13.25 6.64 -9.74
CA PRO A 40 -12.04 5.92 -10.12
C PRO A 40 -10.79 6.80 -10.23
N SER A 41 -10.94 8.02 -10.76
CA SER A 41 -9.87 9.03 -10.86
C SER A 41 -9.45 9.60 -9.49
N GLY A 42 -10.40 9.90 -8.60
CA GLY A 42 -10.10 10.42 -7.26
C GLY A 42 -9.33 9.42 -6.38
N ARG A 43 -9.67 8.12 -6.47
CA ARG A 43 -8.93 7.07 -5.73
C ARG A 43 -7.51 6.90 -6.21
N LEU A 44 -7.28 6.96 -7.52
CA LEU A 44 -5.94 6.90 -8.10
C LEU A 44 -5.12 8.13 -7.70
N ALA A 45 -5.74 9.32 -7.69
CA ALA A 45 -5.09 10.54 -7.22
C ALA A 45 -4.71 10.44 -5.74
N LEU A 46 -5.63 10.00 -4.86
CA LEU A 46 -5.34 9.81 -3.42
C LEU A 46 -4.23 8.78 -3.18
N MET A 47 -4.25 7.65 -3.90
CA MET A 47 -3.19 6.67 -3.87
C MET A 47 -1.84 7.30 -4.26
N GLY A 48 -1.81 8.06 -5.36
CA GLY A 48 -0.62 8.76 -5.81
C GLY A 48 -0.11 9.78 -4.79
N ILE A 49 -1.02 10.56 -4.18
CA ILE A 49 -0.68 11.52 -3.12
C ILE A 49 -0.08 10.80 -1.92
N PHE A 50 -0.76 9.77 -1.38
CA PHE A 50 -0.25 9.05 -0.20
C PHE A 50 1.10 8.38 -0.45
N LEU A 51 1.27 7.76 -1.63
CA LEU A 51 2.54 7.15 -1.98
C LEU A 51 3.65 8.20 -2.17
N THR A 52 3.33 9.35 -2.79
CA THR A 52 4.29 10.45 -2.97
C THR A 52 4.69 11.03 -1.63
N VAL A 53 3.72 11.34 -0.76
CA VAL A 53 3.99 11.87 0.58
C VAL A 53 4.81 10.87 1.39
N ALA A 54 4.48 9.58 1.35
CA ALA A 54 5.26 8.54 2.03
C ALA A 54 6.74 8.53 1.59
N ASN A 55 7.00 8.61 0.29
CA ASN A 55 8.38 8.64 -0.23
C ASN A 55 9.11 9.97 0.03
N VAL A 56 8.39 11.09 -0.04
CA VAL A 56 8.95 12.42 0.25
C VAL A 56 9.34 12.51 1.72
N MET A 57 8.52 11.96 2.62
CA MET A 57 8.81 11.91 4.05
C MET A 57 10.06 11.09 4.36
N THR A 58 10.50 10.17 3.50
CA THR A 58 11.74 9.39 3.73
C THR A 58 13.00 10.06 3.17
N VAL A 59 12.89 11.25 2.56
CA VAL A 59 14.05 12.03 2.10
C VAL A 59 14.72 12.67 3.30
N GLN A 60 16.01 12.36 3.55
CA GLN A 60 16.76 12.74 4.76
C GLN A 60 16.46 14.15 5.31
N PRO A 61 16.65 15.27 4.56
CA PRO A 61 16.40 16.61 5.10
C PRO A 61 14.92 16.87 5.45
N ILE A 62 13.99 16.26 4.73
CA ILE A 62 12.55 16.38 5.00
C ILE A 62 12.18 15.52 6.21
N TYR A 63 12.76 14.33 6.29
CA TYR A 63 12.59 13.42 7.40
C TYR A 63 13.03 14.07 8.70
N GLU A 64 14.27 14.55 8.78
CA GLU A 64 14.82 15.21 9.97
C GLU A 64 13.97 16.41 10.39
N PHE A 65 13.53 17.23 9.43
CA PHE A 65 12.68 18.38 9.70
C PHE A 65 11.33 17.98 10.29
N ILE A 66 10.66 16.96 9.76
CA ILE A 66 9.36 16.52 10.28
C ILE A 66 9.57 15.83 11.64
N ASP A 67 10.56 14.95 11.72
CA ASP A 67 10.81 14.10 12.88
C ASP A 67 11.31 14.91 14.09
N SER A 68 12.00 16.04 13.88
CA SER A 68 12.38 16.96 14.97
C SER A 68 11.18 17.61 15.67
N HIS A 69 10.02 17.62 15.01
CA HIS A 69 8.76 18.12 15.58
C HIS A 69 7.87 17.00 16.11
N MET A 70 8.29 15.74 15.95
CA MET A 70 7.57 14.58 16.44
C MET A 70 7.97 14.30 17.89
N PHE A 71 6.98 13.96 18.71
CA PHE A 71 7.23 13.57 20.10
C PHE A 71 7.80 12.16 20.25
N VAL A 72 7.65 11.32 19.21
CA VAL A 72 8.25 9.98 19.13
C VAL A 72 9.38 10.05 18.13
N SER A 73 10.59 9.67 18.57
CA SER A 73 11.72 9.53 17.66
C SER A 73 11.38 8.54 16.56
N ASN A 74 11.70 8.90 15.31
CA ASN A 74 11.36 8.14 14.12
C ASN A 74 9.86 7.91 13.89
N GLY A 75 8.99 8.69 14.54
CA GLY A 75 7.55 8.68 14.31
C GLY A 75 7.19 8.96 12.85
N THR A 76 8.03 9.73 12.15
CA THR A 76 7.91 10.01 10.71
C THR A 76 7.97 8.73 9.88
N SER A 77 8.80 7.75 10.27
CA SER A 77 8.90 6.45 9.59
C SER A 77 7.60 5.65 9.72
N ALA A 78 6.97 5.61 10.89
CA ALA A 78 5.69 4.93 11.07
C ALA A 78 4.56 5.60 10.28
N ILE A 79 4.52 6.94 10.25
CA ILE A 79 3.53 7.66 9.43
C ILE A 79 3.72 7.34 7.96
N ALA A 80 4.95 7.45 7.43
CA ALA A 80 5.24 7.14 6.03
C ALA A 80 4.79 5.71 5.66
N GLN A 81 5.03 4.75 6.55
CA GLN A 81 4.63 3.36 6.37
C GLN A 81 3.10 3.18 6.36
N ILE A 82 2.39 3.85 7.27
CA ILE A 82 0.91 3.84 7.32
C ILE A 82 0.33 4.46 6.05
N LEU A 83 0.91 5.55 5.55
CA LEU A 83 0.50 6.19 4.29
C LEU A 83 0.72 5.24 3.10
N ALA A 84 1.86 4.55 3.06
CA ALA A 84 2.15 3.55 2.02
C ALA A 84 1.15 2.37 2.06
N MET A 85 0.85 1.83 3.24
CA MET A 85 -0.17 0.78 3.41
C MET A 85 -1.56 1.28 2.98
N THR A 86 -1.91 2.52 3.32
CA THR A 86 -3.17 3.14 2.91
C THR A 86 -3.25 3.30 1.39
N ALA A 87 -2.18 3.75 0.74
CA ALA A 87 -2.09 3.85 -0.72
C ALA A 87 -2.31 2.48 -1.37
N VAL A 88 -1.65 1.43 -0.86
CA VAL A 88 -1.81 0.05 -1.34
C VAL A 88 -3.24 -0.47 -1.13
N SER A 89 -3.88 -0.13 -0.02
CA SER A 89 -5.28 -0.50 0.24
C SER A 89 -6.24 0.16 -0.76
N LEU A 90 -6.03 1.44 -1.06
CA LEU A 90 -6.80 2.17 -2.07
C LEU A 90 -6.56 1.62 -3.49
N LEU A 91 -5.31 1.25 -3.81
CA LEU A 91 -4.98 0.55 -5.05
C LEU A 91 -5.77 -0.75 -5.15
N GLY A 92 -5.71 -1.57 -4.09
CA GLY A 92 -6.34 -2.86 -4.10
C GLY A 92 -7.86 -2.78 -4.26
N MET A 93 -8.47 -1.77 -3.64
CA MET A 93 -9.86 -1.44 -3.86
C MET A 93 -10.17 -1.03 -5.30
N HIS A 94 -9.35 -0.14 -5.87
CA HIS A 94 -9.53 0.33 -7.23
C HIS A 94 -9.50 -0.86 -8.21
N LEU A 95 -8.55 -1.77 -8.02
CA LEU A 95 -8.40 -2.97 -8.84
C LEU A 95 -9.56 -3.96 -8.61
N ALA A 96 -9.97 -4.23 -7.37
CA ALA A 96 -11.10 -5.12 -7.09
C ALA A 96 -12.40 -4.65 -7.77
N ILE A 97 -12.65 -3.34 -7.75
CA ILE A 97 -13.81 -2.75 -8.41
C ILE A 97 -13.65 -2.78 -9.93
N SER A 98 -12.46 -2.51 -10.45
CA SER A 98 -12.19 -2.52 -11.89
C SER A 98 -12.33 -3.91 -12.50
N TYR A 99 -11.87 -4.94 -11.78
CA TYR A 99 -12.00 -6.34 -12.15
C TYR A 99 -13.34 -6.97 -11.74
N LYS A 100 -14.21 -6.22 -11.05
CA LYS A 100 -15.50 -6.72 -10.53
C LYS A 100 -15.37 -8.03 -9.74
N SER A 101 -14.26 -8.22 -9.02
CA SER A 101 -13.99 -9.46 -8.31
C SER A 101 -14.70 -9.46 -6.96
N ASP A 102 -15.75 -10.27 -6.86
CA ASP A 102 -16.57 -10.43 -5.66
C ASP A 102 -15.75 -10.86 -4.44
N PHE A 103 -14.83 -11.81 -4.64
CA PHE A 103 -13.88 -12.25 -3.61
C PHE A 103 -13.01 -11.08 -3.12
N ALA A 104 -12.40 -10.33 -4.03
CA ALA A 104 -11.51 -9.24 -3.69
C ALA A 104 -12.25 -8.10 -2.97
N LEU A 105 -13.48 -7.79 -3.41
CA LEU A 105 -14.35 -6.81 -2.76
C LEU A 105 -14.70 -7.22 -1.33
N ARG A 106 -15.03 -8.50 -1.08
CA ARG A 106 -15.37 -8.98 0.27
C ARG A 106 -14.21 -8.85 1.26
N TRP A 107 -12.96 -9.01 0.81
CA TRP A 107 -11.80 -9.00 1.69
C TRP A 107 -11.13 -7.62 1.86
N MET A 108 -11.25 -6.74 0.85
CA MET A 108 -10.57 -5.43 0.88
C MET A 108 -11.50 -4.24 1.11
N VAL A 109 -12.80 -4.37 0.88
CA VAL A 109 -13.75 -3.25 0.99
C VAL A 109 -14.56 -3.34 2.29
N GLY A 110 -14.80 -2.19 2.93
CA GLY A 110 -15.62 -2.12 4.14
C GLY A 110 -14.88 -2.54 5.40
N LEU A 111 -15.56 -3.27 6.29
CA LEU A 111 -15.04 -3.54 7.64
C LEU A 111 -13.79 -4.44 7.64
N ARG A 112 -13.75 -5.48 6.81
CA ARG A 112 -12.63 -6.44 6.79
C ARG A 112 -11.32 -5.78 6.34
N GLY A 113 -11.37 -5.03 5.24
CA GLY A 113 -10.21 -4.27 4.75
C GLY A 113 -9.76 -3.19 5.75
N ALA A 114 -10.71 -2.49 6.37
CA ALA A 114 -10.41 -1.51 7.41
C ALA A 114 -9.74 -2.15 8.63
N LEU A 115 -10.23 -3.30 9.10
CA LEU A 115 -9.62 -4.04 10.20
C LEU A 115 -8.22 -4.53 9.85
N ALA A 116 -8.01 -5.07 8.64
CA ALA A 116 -6.67 -5.49 8.21
C ALA A 116 -5.67 -4.33 8.22
N LEU A 117 -6.07 -3.16 7.69
CA LEU A 117 -5.23 -1.95 7.71
C LEU A 117 -4.99 -1.46 9.13
N LEU A 118 -6.03 -1.46 9.97
CA LEU A 118 -5.95 -1.02 11.37
C LEU A 118 -4.99 -1.90 12.17
N VAL A 119 -5.12 -3.22 12.05
CA VAL A 119 -4.24 -4.19 12.74
C VAL A 119 -2.81 -4.04 12.27
N ALA A 120 -2.56 -3.92 10.96
CA ALA A 120 -1.21 -3.71 10.44
C ALA A 120 -0.61 -2.37 10.93
N SER A 121 -1.40 -1.30 10.92
CA SER A 121 -0.96 0.02 11.38
C SER A 121 -0.66 0.04 12.88
N LEU A 122 -1.53 -0.56 13.70
CA LEU A 122 -1.30 -0.71 15.14
C LEU A 122 -0.07 -1.57 15.42
N GLY A 123 0.10 -2.67 14.68
CA GLY A 123 1.25 -3.55 14.82
C GLY A 123 2.56 -2.83 14.51
N ALA A 124 2.63 -2.13 13.38
CA ALA A 124 3.80 -1.33 12.99
C ALA A 124 4.10 -0.23 14.01
N PHE A 125 3.07 0.48 14.50
CA PHE A 125 3.23 1.53 15.51
C PHE A 125 3.69 0.97 16.87
N SER A 126 3.14 -0.18 17.29
CA SER A 126 3.54 -0.86 18.53
C SER A 126 4.98 -1.34 18.44
N ALA A 127 5.40 -1.84 17.28
CA ALA A 127 6.78 -2.23 17.02
C ALA A 127 7.75 -1.04 17.06
N LEU A 128 7.36 0.14 16.54
CA LEU A 128 8.14 1.36 16.71
C LEU A 128 8.28 1.74 18.20
N ILE A 129 7.19 1.72 18.98
CA ILE A 129 7.24 2.04 20.42
C ILE A 129 8.17 1.07 21.17
N ALA A 130 8.22 -0.19 20.75
CA ALA A 130 9.08 -1.21 21.35
C ALA A 130 10.56 -1.10 20.90
N SER A 131 10.87 -0.27 19.90
CA SER A 131 12.23 -0.07 19.40
C SER A 131 12.95 1.06 20.14
N ASP A 132 14.26 0.92 20.32
CA ASP A 132 15.10 1.94 20.94
C ASP A 132 15.84 2.72 19.85
N THR A 133 15.22 3.80 19.37
CA THR A 133 15.68 4.52 18.17
C THR A 133 15.92 6.00 18.48
N PRO A 134 16.98 6.34 19.23
CA PRO A 134 17.18 7.71 19.74
C PRO A 134 17.58 8.74 18.68
N GLU A 135 18.17 8.31 17.57
CA GLU A 135 18.61 9.18 16.48
C GLU A 135 17.68 9.09 15.27
N HIS A 136 17.62 10.17 14.50
CA HIS A 136 16.82 10.21 13.27
C HIS A 136 17.43 9.28 12.21
N SER A 137 16.66 8.26 11.82
CA SER A 137 17.05 7.32 10.79
C SER A 137 15.86 7.10 9.85
N PRO A 138 15.84 7.70 8.65
CA PRO A 138 14.75 7.46 7.71
C PRO A 138 14.60 5.98 7.42
N ARG A 139 13.36 5.50 7.54
CA ARG A 139 13.01 4.08 7.41
C ARG A 139 13.77 3.17 8.39
N LEU A 140 14.30 3.74 9.46
CA LEU A 140 15.01 3.03 10.53
C LEU A 140 16.17 2.17 10.01
N VAL A 141 16.81 2.59 8.90
CA VAL A 141 17.90 1.82 8.28
C VAL A 141 19.07 1.61 9.25
N GLY A 142 19.32 2.58 10.13
CA GLY A 142 20.35 2.50 11.17
C GLY A 142 20.03 1.54 12.32
N TYR A 143 18.80 1.02 12.39
CA TYR A 143 18.31 0.18 13.49
C TYR A 143 17.74 -1.15 13.01
N LEU A 144 18.08 -1.60 11.80
CA LEU A 144 17.59 -2.85 11.20
C LEU A 144 18.04 -4.11 11.94
N ASP A 145 19.05 -4.00 12.79
CA ASP A 145 19.52 -5.05 13.69
C ASP A 145 18.55 -5.29 14.86
N GLN A 146 17.68 -4.33 15.18
CA GLN A 146 16.71 -4.48 16.26
C GLN A 146 15.50 -5.33 15.83
N PRO A 147 15.13 -6.37 16.61
CA PRO A 147 13.97 -7.22 16.30
C PRO A 147 12.66 -6.45 16.14
N ALA A 148 12.46 -5.39 16.94
CA ALA A 148 11.26 -4.56 16.87
C ALA A 148 11.15 -3.83 15.52
N VAL A 149 12.26 -3.28 15.02
CA VAL A 149 12.32 -2.60 13.70
C VAL A 149 12.12 -3.60 12.57
N GLN A 150 12.66 -4.82 12.69
CA GLN A 150 12.43 -5.90 11.73
C GLN A 150 10.96 -6.29 11.65
N VAL A 151 10.30 -6.46 12.80
CA VAL A 151 8.86 -6.74 12.88
C VAL A 151 8.05 -5.60 12.24
N MET A 152 8.40 -4.34 12.51
CA MET A 152 7.74 -3.19 11.90
C MET A 152 7.79 -3.24 10.36
N HIS A 153 8.97 -3.51 9.78
CA HIS A 153 9.13 -3.67 8.33
C HIS A 153 8.34 -4.86 7.78
N TRP A 154 8.45 -5.99 8.46
CA TRP A 154 7.79 -7.23 8.06
C TRP A 154 6.26 -7.09 8.04
N ILE A 155 5.68 -6.36 9.00
CA ILE A 155 4.23 -6.08 9.04
C ILE A 155 3.77 -5.35 7.78
N ALA A 156 4.48 -4.30 7.36
CA ALA A 156 4.08 -3.58 6.15
C ALA A 156 4.28 -4.42 4.88
N LEU A 157 5.40 -5.15 4.77
CA LEU A 157 5.62 -6.06 3.63
C LEU A 157 4.52 -7.12 3.56
N THR A 158 4.15 -7.70 4.71
CA THR A 158 3.09 -8.71 4.83
C THR A 158 1.73 -8.12 4.48
N TYR A 159 1.43 -6.89 4.92
CA TYR A 159 0.18 -6.22 4.56
C TYR A 159 0.08 -5.97 3.05
N ILE A 160 1.17 -5.51 2.42
CA ILE A 160 1.23 -5.33 0.97
C ILE A 160 1.01 -6.67 0.28
N ALA A 161 1.72 -7.72 0.69
CA ALA A 161 1.58 -9.06 0.14
C ALA A 161 0.15 -9.62 0.32
N TYR A 162 -0.51 -9.35 1.45
CA TYR A 162 -1.92 -9.69 1.68
C TYR A 162 -2.83 -9.06 0.63
N VAL A 163 -2.72 -7.75 0.40
CA VAL A 163 -3.52 -7.05 -0.62
C VAL A 163 -3.26 -7.61 -2.02
N MET A 164 -1.99 -7.82 -2.38
CA MET A 164 -1.64 -8.34 -3.71
C MET A 164 -2.08 -9.78 -3.91
N SER A 165 -2.02 -10.62 -2.87
CA SER A 165 -2.45 -12.02 -2.93
C SER A 165 -3.94 -12.15 -3.20
N ILE A 166 -4.76 -11.29 -2.60
CA ILE A 166 -6.22 -11.25 -2.85
C ILE A 166 -6.51 -10.90 -4.32
N LEU A 167 -5.72 -10.01 -4.90
CA LEU A 167 -5.87 -9.54 -6.28
C LEU A 167 -5.16 -10.41 -7.31
N PHE A 168 -4.37 -11.38 -6.86
CA PHE A 168 -3.55 -12.18 -7.74
C PHE A 168 -4.39 -12.90 -8.80
N ARG A 169 -5.46 -13.57 -8.39
CA ARG A 169 -6.35 -14.31 -9.30
C ARG A 169 -6.98 -13.43 -10.38
N PRO A 170 -7.68 -12.32 -10.07
CA PRO A 170 -8.29 -11.49 -11.12
C PRO A 170 -7.25 -10.88 -12.07
N VAL A 171 -6.10 -10.43 -11.56
CA VAL A 171 -5.01 -9.89 -12.40
C VAL A 171 -4.41 -10.97 -13.30
N PHE A 172 -4.20 -12.17 -12.76
CA PHE A 172 -3.69 -13.31 -13.51
C PHE A 172 -4.61 -13.69 -14.66
N GLN A 173 -5.91 -13.78 -14.41
CA GLN A 173 -6.91 -14.08 -15.45
C GLN A 173 -6.91 -13.01 -16.56
N ASP A 174 -6.92 -11.73 -16.17
CA ASP A 174 -6.89 -10.62 -17.12
C ASP A 174 -5.60 -10.62 -17.97
N SER A 175 -4.46 -10.98 -17.39
CA SER A 175 -3.18 -11.09 -18.12
C SER A 175 -3.15 -12.15 -19.22
N HIS A 176 -4.10 -13.10 -19.22
CA HIS A 176 -4.22 -14.15 -20.23
C HIS A 176 -5.36 -13.91 -21.21
N VAL A 177 -6.54 -13.51 -20.71
CA VAL A 177 -7.78 -13.49 -21.49
C VAL A 177 -8.02 -12.15 -22.20
N ASN A 178 -7.39 -11.05 -21.76
CA ASN A 178 -7.72 -9.72 -22.27
C ASN A 178 -7.43 -9.59 -23.78
N PRO A 179 -8.42 -9.20 -24.62
CA PRO A 179 -8.26 -9.11 -26.07
C PRO A 179 -7.32 -7.97 -26.51
N LEU A 180 -7.19 -6.92 -25.70
CA LEU A 180 -6.34 -5.76 -26.02
C LEU A 180 -4.90 -6.05 -25.62
N ARG A 181 -3.99 -6.11 -26.61
CA ARG A 181 -2.56 -6.40 -26.39
C ARG A 181 -1.92 -5.48 -25.34
N LEU A 182 -2.24 -4.18 -25.39
CA LEU A 182 -1.64 -3.19 -24.49
C LEU A 182 -2.18 -3.32 -23.06
N THR A 183 -3.46 -3.65 -22.89
CA THR A 183 -4.03 -3.98 -21.57
C THR A 183 -3.44 -5.27 -21.04
N ARG A 184 -3.27 -6.29 -21.89
CA ARG A 184 -2.65 -7.57 -21.51
C ARG A 184 -1.20 -7.39 -21.02
N VAL A 185 -0.40 -6.58 -21.72
CA VAL A 185 0.96 -6.22 -21.28
C VAL A 185 0.91 -5.47 -19.95
N GLY A 186 0.00 -4.50 -19.81
CA GLY A 186 -0.21 -3.79 -18.54
C GLY A 186 -0.52 -4.74 -17.37
N SER A 187 -1.42 -5.69 -17.56
CA SER A 187 -1.80 -6.66 -16.52
C SER A 187 -0.68 -7.64 -16.20
N ARG A 188 0.18 -7.99 -17.18
CA ARG A 188 1.41 -8.76 -16.92
C ARG A 188 2.42 -7.99 -16.10
N LEU A 189 2.57 -6.68 -16.33
CA LEU A 189 3.42 -5.81 -15.52
C LEU A 189 2.89 -5.69 -14.08
N ILE A 190 1.58 -5.50 -13.90
CA ILE A 190 0.95 -5.50 -12.56
C ILE A 190 1.19 -6.85 -11.88
N LEU A 191 0.96 -7.97 -12.58
CA LEU A 191 1.19 -9.31 -12.05
C LEU A 191 2.66 -9.51 -11.63
N LEU A 192 3.61 -9.08 -12.47
CA LEU A 192 5.04 -9.16 -12.17
C LEU A 192 5.37 -8.38 -10.90
N GLY A 193 4.87 -7.14 -10.77
CA GLY A 193 5.03 -6.37 -9.54
C GLY A 193 4.45 -7.08 -8.33
N PHE A 194 3.26 -7.68 -8.45
CA PHE A 194 2.65 -8.43 -7.34
C PHE A 194 3.51 -9.62 -6.91
N VAL A 195 4.03 -10.39 -7.87
CA VAL A 195 4.93 -11.51 -7.61
C VAL A 195 6.19 -11.04 -6.90
N LEU A 196 6.80 -9.94 -7.35
CA LEU A 196 8.00 -9.37 -6.72
C LEU A 196 7.72 -8.90 -5.29
N SER A 197 6.59 -8.22 -5.04
CA SER A 197 6.20 -7.77 -3.71
C SER A 197 5.92 -8.92 -2.74
N ILE A 198 5.17 -9.94 -3.20
CA ILE A 198 4.88 -11.14 -2.39
C ILE A 198 6.18 -11.90 -2.12
N GLY A 199 7.00 -12.09 -3.16
CA GLY A 199 8.31 -12.74 -3.06
C GLY A 199 9.20 -12.05 -2.04
N ARG A 200 9.26 -10.72 -2.03
CA ARG A 200 10.02 -9.99 -1.03
C ARG A 200 9.48 -10.20 0.39
N ALA A 201 8.17 -10.12 0.59
CA ALA A 201 7.60 -10.32 1.93
C ALA A 201 7.92 -11.70 2.50
N LEU A 202 7.94 -12.73 1.65
CA LEU A 202 8.35 -14.08 2.00
C LEU A 202 9.86 -14.21 2.18
N ALA A 203 10.65 -13.43 1.43
CA ALA A 203 12.10 -13.45 1.49
C ALA A 203 12.69 -12.62 2.64
N PHE A 204 11.88 -11.81 3.32
CA PHE A 204 12.35 -10.92 4.39
C PHE A 204 13.10 -11.65 5.53
N PRO A 205 12.68 -12.84 6.00
CA PRO A 205 13.47 -13.57 7.00
C PRO A 205 14.88 -13.96 6.49
N TRP A 206 15.00 -14.35 5.21
CA TRP A 206 16.30 -14.63 4.59
C TRP A 206 17.12 -13.36 4.33
N GLU A 207 16.46 -12.22 4.06
CA GLU A 207 17.11 -10.91 3.93
C GLU A 207 17.83 -10.51 5.22
N LEU A 208 17.28 -10.84 6.38
CA LEU A 208 17.90 -10.56 7.69
C LEU A 208 19.15 -11.42 7.95
N GLU A 209 19.19 -12.65 7.44
CA GLU A 209 20.34 -13.56 7.57
C GLU A 209 21.47 -13.23 6.57
N ALA A 210 21.12 -12.66 5.41
CA ALA A 210 22.00 -12.56 4.23
C ALA A 210 22.92 -11.33 4.17
N TRP A 211 23.32 -10.74 5.32
CA TRP A 211 24.18 -9.55 5.49
C TRP A 211 23.54 -8.16 5.28
N PRO A 212 24.07 -7.09 5.94
CA PRO A 212 23.51 -5.73 5.90
C PRO A 212 23.36 -5.12 4.50
N HIS A 213 24.18 -5.54 3.52
CA HIS A 213 24.11 -5.04 2.15
C HIS A 213 22.94 -5.63 1.34
N ALA A 214 22.35 -6.74 1.78
CA ALA A 214 21.21 -7.35 1.09
C ALA A 214 19.98 -6.43 1.11
N PHE A 215 19.80 -5.65 2.18
CA PHE A 215 18.66 -4.75 2.36
C PHE A 215 18.44 -3.80 1.17
N TYR A 216 19.53 -3.18 0.68
CA TYR A 216 19.48 -2.30 -0.48
C TYR A 216 19.13 -3.04 -1.77
N GLY A 217 19.61 -4.27 -1.94
CA GLY A 217 19.27 -5.11 -3.09
C GLY A 217 17.78 -5.46 -3.12
N PHE A 218 17.22 -5.88 -1.99
CA PHE A 218 15.78 -6.14 -1.89
C PHE A 218 14.95 -4.86 -2.02
N GLU A 219 15.49 -3.71 -1.61
CA GLU A 219 14.87 -2.40 -1.85
C GLU A 219 14.70 -2.07 -3.32
N VAL A 220 15.72 -2.34 -4.14
CA VAL A 220 15.60 -2.20 -5.59
C VAL A 220 14.46 -3.08 -6.13
N ILE A 221 14.26 -4.29 -5.57
CA ILE A 221 13.14 -5.17 -5.94
C ILE A 221 11.79 -4.53 -5.61
N SER A 222 11.65 -3.90 -4.43
CA SER A 222 10.42 -3.17 -4.06
C SER A 222 10.14 -1.98 -4.97
N GLN A 223 11.17 -1.22 -5.33
CA GLN A 223 11.03 -0.09 -6.25
C GLN A 223 10.68 -0.57 -7.66
N ALA A 224 11.35 -1.62 -8.15
CA ALA A 224 11.05 -2.24 -9.43
C ALA A 224 9.61 -2.77 -9.50
N SER A 225 9.14 -3.40 -8.41
CA SER A 225 7.75 -3.82 -8.27
C SER A 225 6.78 -2.64 -8.39
N ALA A 226 7.01 -1.57 -7.63
CA ALA A 226 6.17 -0.37 -7.67
C ALA A 226 6.13 0.25 -9.08
N VAL A 227 7.28 0.35 -9.76
CA VAL A 227 7.38 0.84 -11.14
C VAL A 227 6.58 -0.05 -12.10
N CYS A 228 6.70 -1.38 -11.98
CA CYS A 228 5.93 -2.32 -12.81
C CYS A 228 4.42 -2.11 -12.63
N VAL A 229 3.95 -1.99 -11.38
CA VAL A 229 2.54 -1.74 -11.07
C VAL A 229 2.07 -0.39 -11.62
N VAL A 230 2.84 0.68 -11.43
CA VAL A 230 2.49 2.03 -11.91
C VAL A 230 2.41 2.08 -13.43
N ILE A 231 3.41 1.53 -14.13
CA ILE A 231 3.41 1.48 -15.60
C ILE A 231 2.22 0.63 -16.10
N GLY A 232 1.96 -0.51 -15.46
CA GLY A 232 0.84 -1.37 -15.82
C GLY A 232 -0.52 -0.68 -15.63
N LEU A 233 -0.71 0.07 -14.53
CA LEU A 233 -1.90 0.88 -14.30
C LEU A 233 -2.04 2.02 -15.33
N TRP A 234 -0.93 2.68 -15.67
CA TRP A 234 -0.92 3.72 -16.69
C TRP A 234 -1.35 3.16 -18.06
N MET A 235 -0.80 2.01 -18.46
CA MET A 235 -1.20 1.31 -19.69
C MET A 235 -2.69 0.96 -19.67
N PHE A 236 -3.19 0.43 -18.56
CA PHE A 236 -4.61 0.11 -18.38
C PHE A 236 -5.52 1.35 -18.48
N ALA A 237 -5.11 2.48 -17.88
CA ALA A 237 -5.83 3.74 -17.97
C ALA A 237 -5.79 4.33 -19.39
N TYR A 238 -4.64 4.24 -20.05
CA TYR A 238 -4.44 4.72 -21.42
C TYR A 238 -5.31 3.97 -22.42
N THR A 239 -5.36 2.63 -22.34
CA THR A 239 -6.24 1.83 -23.23
C THR A 239 -7.71 2.09 -22.97
N ARG A 240 -8.10 2.33 -21.72
CA ARG A 240 -9.51 2.63 -21.40
C ARG A 240 -9.94 4.00 -21.92
N THR A 241 -9.05 4.98 -21.91
CA THR A 241 -9.32 6.34 -22.39
C THR A 241 -9.26 6.44 -23.91
N HIS A 242 -8.35 5.71 -24.57
CA HIS A 242 -8.11 5.82 -26.02
C HIS A 242 -8.68 4.63 -26.84
N GLY A 243 -8.97 3.48 -26.23
CA GLY A 243 -9.40 2.26 -26.90
C GLY A 243 -10.92 2.06 -27.00
N VAL A 244 -11.71 2.69 -26.12
CA VAL A 244 -13.19 2.60 -26.15
C VAL A 244 -13.80 3.39 -27.32
N ALA A 245 -13.05 4.32 -27.93
CA ALA A 245 -13.51 5.06 -29.10
C ALA A 245 -13.50 4.25 -30.42
N ARG A 246 -13.02 2.98 -30.45
CA ARG A 246 -12.90 2.23 -31.70
C ARG A 246 -13.37 0.77 -31.74
N GLN A 247 -13.68 0.12 -30.62
CA GLN A 247 -14.20 -1.26 -30.66
C GLN A 247 -15.39 -1.46 -29.74
N LYS A 248 -16.57 -1.69 -30.33
CA LYS A 248 -17.72 -2.32 -29.68
C LYS A 248 -17.25 -3.66 -29.11
N LEU A 249 -17.08 -3.74 -27.79
CA LEU A 249 -16.88 -5.01 -27.09
C LEU A 249 -18.22 -5.77 -27.07
N PRO A 250 -18.27 -7.05 -27.47
CA PRO A 250 -19.48 -7.85 -27.41
C PRO A 250 -19.93 -8.08 -25.97
N ASP A 251 -21.25 -8.07 -25.79
CA ASP A 251 -22.01 -7.79 -24.57
C ASP A 251 -21.97 -8.89 -23.48
N LYS A 252 -21.04 -9.85 -23.52
CA LYS A 252 -21.03 -10.97 -22.56
C LYS A 252 -19.62 -11.46 -22.25
N LEU A 253 -19.10 -11.06 -21.09
CA LEU A 253 -18.20 -11.89 -20.31
C LEU A 253 -18.92 -12.20 -18.99
N PRO A 254 -19.45 -13.41 -18.79
CA PRO A 254 -19.82 -13.85 -17.46
C PRO A 254 -18.52 -14.00 -16.66
N ILE A 255 -18.42 -13.31 -15.55
CA ILE A 255 -17.40 -13.54 -14.54
C ILE A 255 -18.15 -14.02 -13.30
N ASP A 256 -18.41 -15.33 -13.30
CA ASP A 256 -18.42 -16.22 -12.14
C ASP A 256 -18.05 -17.63 -12.64
#